data_AF-A0A260WFK2-F1
#
_entry.id   AF-A0A260WFK2-F1
#
_cell.length_a   1.000
_cell.length_b   1.000
_cell.length_c   1.000
_cell.angle_alpha   90.00
_cell.angle_beta   90.00
_cell.angle_gamma   90.00
#
_symmetry.space_group_name_H-M   'P 1'
#
loop_
_entity.id
_entity.type
_entity.pdbx_description
1 polymer ?
#
loop_
_entity_poly.entity_id
_entity_poly.type
_entity_poly.pdbx_seq_one_letter_code
_entity_poly.pdbx_strand_id
1 'polypeptide(L)'
;MAEYFEPGKPNIGYSGKDQDKPKGISIGSSEALRELGAVLAGDQGFENTPDAQDREYTAQVLTAGLSARIGSLESKMATGAEYVDNFNRINSSTLGSPNPGSIPVWVQFGSGQPLELIDQAAQINQGGLLPDDGTRWAFCPQAASSSDYSVLAIVHPLSKTGKIAGKARTTLYGRCNAAGTEGVYVDFWGADGNTLPHCEIGRFTRNGNTLTRTQWRANTERSYNFSSTIELRMVGTRYVVIVDGVELIDHTDVSSFPIDGNHRYSMFSCMTWTGFFGAKPQFSAGLTQLAIRGVDLTAIQAATDKAETAQQTAETATTVVGTVQQNLDTAVTTLTNRIEEVANGNGGASAVRASFFQDGVWTKPVGYSRHVVVVIGAASGGGRSNGSVSSYGIGGYAGGRNDFEFFDSDLPATVNCVIGLGGLGATADGQPGAAGGQTDFGSYGSAGGALPTAYGFGQTRKALRGGDGGYTFSNAEIAAKAGSGHGFANGGAGGTGTGGMAGGDGNRPSPNTLAEYGTGGGGGARKSGTGNGGRGGNGAVPGGPGGGGGAFATFGFAGNGGNGGDGAIFITSYK
;
A
#
# COMPACT_ATOMS: atom_id res chain seq x y z
N MET A 1 73.00 15.96 25.20
CA MET A 1 72.83 16.84 26.37
C MET A 1 71.37 17.24 26.41
N ALA A 2 70.71 16.99 27.54
CA ALA A 2 69.33 17.35 27.77
C ALA A 2 69.23 18.86 28.05
N GLU A 3 68.15 19.49 27.62
CA GLU A 3 67.64 20.66 28.32
C GLU A 3 66.11 20.67 28.34
N TYR A 4 65.63 21.02 29.52
CA TYR A 4 64.30 20.87 30.09
C TYR A 4 63.33 21.95 29.59
N PHE A 5 62.07 21.59 29.39
CA PHE A 5 60.96 22.55 29.31
C PHE A 5 60.38 22.78 30.72
N GLU A 6 60.35 24.04 31.17
CA GLU A 6 59.48 24.44 32.29
C GLU A 6 58.11 24.89 31.77
N PRO A 7 57.00 24.26 32.21
CA PRO A 7 55.66 24.70 31.85
C PRO A 7 55.18 25.74 32.87
N GLY A 8 55.20 27.02 32.49
CA GLY A 8 54.86 28.09 33.43
C GLY A 8 54.15 29.30 32.88
N LYS A 9 54.62 29.90 31.77
CA LYS A 9 54.00 31.11 31.18
C LYS A 9 54.37 31.20 29.69
N PRO A 10 53.40 31.45 28.80
CA PRO A 10 53.62 32.56 27.90
C PRO A 10 52.33 33.29 27.57
N ASN A 11 52.16 34.47 28.17
CA ASN A 11 51.75 35.61 27.36
C ASN A 11 52.86 36.63 27.53
N ILE A 12 53.55 36.95 26.44
CA ILE A 12 54.16 38.24 26.08
C ILE A 12 55.10 37.97 24.91
N GLY A 13 54.83 38.61 23.77
CA GLY A 13 55.89 39.03 22.85
C GLY A 13 55.63 38.85 21.37
N TYR A 14 55.01 39.88 20.76
CA TYR A 14 55.31 40.41 19.40
C TYR A 14 55.01 39.51 18.18
N SER A 15 54.70 40.00 16.97
CA SER A 15 54.26 41.30 16.43
C SER A 15 54.06 41.14 14.93
N GLY A 16 53.05 41.79 14.36
CA GLY A 16 53.15 42.39 13.02
C GLY A 16 52.99 41.49 11.79
N LYS A 17 51.81 41.66 11.17
CA LYS A 17 51.50 41.74 9.72
C LYS A 17 51.76 40.53 8.80
N ASP A 18 50.67 40.27 8.07
CA ASP A 18 50.53 39.67 6.74
C ASP A 18 50.53 38.14 6.59
N GLN A 19 49.35 37.70 6.14
CA GLN A 19 49.10 36.56 5.25
C GLN A 19 49.57 35.18 5.69
N ASP A 20 48.70 34.47 6.41
CA ASP A 20 48.56 33.03 6.18
C ASP A 20 47.07 32.64 6.23
N LYS A 21 46.52 32.37 5.03
CA LYS A 21 45.23 31.69 4.87
C LYS A 21 45.38 30.27 5.44
N PRO A 22 44.43 29.75 6.24
CA PRO A 22 44.49 28.35 6.64
C PRO A 22 44.29 27.46 5.41
N LYS A 23 45.37 26.79 4.98
CA LYS A 23 45.27 25.61 4.12
C LYS A 23 44.87 24.42 4.98
N GLY A 24 43.79 23.75 4.60
CA GLY A 24 43.46 22.39 5.04
C GLY A 24 42.52 22.28 6.23
N ILE A 25 41.24 22.60 6.05
CA ILE A 25 40.17 22.04 6.90
C ILE A 25 39.57 20.84 6.16
N SER A 26 39.71 19.66 6.78
CA SER A 26 39.02 18.44 6.38
C SER A 26 37.53 18.62 6.66
N ILE A 27 36.73 18.76 5.62
CA ILE A 27 35.28 18.93 5.67
C ILE A 27 34.67 17.55 5.89
N GLY A 28 34.58 17.09 7.14
CA GLY A 28 34.07 15.75 7.44
C GLY A 28 33.43 15.54 8.81
N SER A 29 33.55 16.47 9.77
CA SER A 29 32.93 16.32 11.09
C SER A 29 31.93 17.44 11.38
N SER A 30 30.84 17.09 12.06
CA SER A 30 29.76 17.99 12.49
C SER A 30 30.23 19.12 13.42
N GLU A 31 31.40 18.96 14.06
CA GLU A 31 32.04 20.02 14.85
C GLU A 31 32.66 21.13 13.99
N ALA A 32 33.17 20.81 12.79
CA ALA A 32 33.69 21.83 11.87
C ALA A 32 32.58 22.72 11.31
N LEU A 33 31.36 22.18 11.12
CA LEU A 33 30.17 22.97 10.77
C LEU A 33 29.65 23.81 11.94
N ARG A 34 29.83 23.34 13.18
CA ARG A 34 29.50 24.10 14.40
C ARG A 34 30.46 25.28 14.62
N GLU A 35 31.76 25.08 14.39
CA GLU A 35 32.75 26.17 14.43
C GLU A 35 32.57 27.15 13.28
N LEU A 36 32.24 26.71 12.07
CA LEU A 36 31.92 27.62 10.96
C LEU A 36 30.68 28.48 11.25
N GLY A 37 29.67 27.89 11.92
CA GLY A 37 28.48 28.60 12.38
C GLY A 37 28.79 29.63 13.48
N ALA A 38 29.78 29.36 14.33
CA ALA A 38 30.25 30.31 15.35
C ALA A 38 31.10 31.45 14.73
N VAL A 39 31.90 31.17 13.70
CA VAL A 39 32.72 32.17 12.99
C VAL A 39 31.85 33.08 12.11
N LEU A 40 30.81 32.56 11.45
CA LEU A 40 29.84 33.37 10.69
C LEU A 40 28.94 34.25 11.57
N ALA A 41 28.78 33.91 12.85
CA ALA A 41 28.08 34.73 13.83
C ALA A 41 29.01 35.72 14.58
N GLY A 42 30.33 35.57 14.44
CA GLY A 42 31.33 36.24 15.30
C GLY A 42 32.04 37.45 14.68
N ASP A 43 31.91 37.71 13.38
CA ASP A 43 32.60 38.85 12.77
C ASP A 43 31.78 39.47 11.63
N GLN A 44 30.89 40.40 12.00
CA GLN A 44 30.40 41.43 11.07
C GLN A 44 30.99 42.75 11.57
N GLY A 45 32.22 43.03 11.13
CA GLY A 45 32.80 44.35 11.23
C GLY A 45 31.89 45.39 10.57
N PHE A 46 31.13 46.11 11.40
CA PHE A 46 30.86 47.51 11.19
C PHE A 46 31.72 48.27 12.20
N GLU A 47 32.62 49.09 11.69
CA GLU A 47 33.52 49.92 12.48
C GLU A 47 32.76 50.66 13.59
N ASN A 48 33.13 50.37 14.85
CA ASN A 48 32.81 51.21 15.99
C ASN A 48 33.60 52.52 15.86
N THR A 49 33.00 53.55 15.28
CA THR A 49 33.39 54.93 15.55
C THR A 49 32.55 55.44 16.74
N PRO A 50 33.16 55.79 17.88
CA PRO A 50 32.44 56.31 19.03
C PRO A 50 32.26 57.82 18.87
N ASP A 51 31.20 58.27 18.20
CA ASP A 51 30.72 59.64 18.39
C ASP A 51 29.25 59.81 17.96
N ALA A 52 28.35 59.70 18.94
CA ALA A 52 27.08 60.43 19.02
C ALA A 52 26.31 59.94 20.26
N GLN A 53 26.37 60.73 21.34
CA GLN A 53 25.28 60.74 22.33
C GLN A 53 23.96 61.00 21.57
N ASP A 54 22.91 60.25 21.89
CA ASP A 54 21.52 60.43 21.44
C ASP A 54 21.04 59.74 20.14
N ARG A 55 21.51 58.52 19.84
CA ARG A 55 20.71 57.60 18.99
C ARG A 55 20.17 56.42 19.78
N GLU A 56 18.85 56.42 19.97
CA GLU A 56 18.09 55.21 20.27
C GLU A 56 18.42 54.15 19.22
N TYR A 57 19.02 53.04 19.66
CA TYR A 57 19.18 51.84 18.84
C TYR A 57 17.80 51.18 18.69
N THR A 58 16.96 51.71 17.80
CA THR A 58 15.77 51.02 17.31
C THR A 58 16.21 49.74 16.60
N ALA A 59 16.06 48.61 17.28
CA ALA A 59 15.51 47.31 16.83
C ALA A 59 15.51 46.92 15.32
N GLN A 60 16.43 47.40 14.48
CA GLN A 60 16.36 47.21 13.02
C GLN A 60 17.33 46.16 12.46
N VAL A 61 18.02 45.41 13.31
CA VAL A 61 18.84 44.27 12.87
C VAL A 61 18.50 43.03 13.71
N LEU A 62 17.21 42.67 13.78
CA LEU A 62 16.88 41.25 13.64
C LEU A 62 17.36 40.89 12.23
N THR A 63 18.57 40.35 12.11
CA THR A 63 19.18 39.95 10.83
C THR A 63 18.15 39.17 10.02
N ALA A 64 17.96 39.48 8.74
CA ALA A 64 16.94 38.87 7.89
C ALA A 64 16.92 37.32 7.95
N GLY A 65 18.06 36.68 8.25
CA GLY A 65 18.16 35.25 8.51
C GLY A 65 17.45 34.74 9.78
N LEU A 66 17.44 35.52 10.87
CA LEU A 66 16.71 35.20 12.10
C LEU A 66 15.20 35.31 11.90
N SER A 67 14.74 36.37 11.23
CA SER A 67 13.33 36.56 10.88
C SER A 67 12.83 35.46 9.94
N ALA A 68 13.62 35.07 8.92
CA ALA A 68 13.28 33.97 8.01
C ALA A 68 13.24 32.60 8.73
N ARG A 69 14.17 32.36 9.67
CA ARG A 69 14.17 31.14 10.49
C ARG A 69 12.95 31.10 11.41
N ILE A 70 12.60 32.20 12.07
CA ILE A 70 11.40 32.31 12.90
C ILE A 70 10.16 32.05 12.05
N GLY A 71 10.00 32.69 10.88
CA GLY A 71 8.85 32.43 9.99
C GLY A 71 8.76 30.98 9.48
N SER A 72 9.89 30.32 9.24
CA SER A 72 9.92 28.90 8.89
C SER A 72 9.48 28.00 10.07
N LEU A 73 9.95 28.30 11.28
CA LEU A 73 9.54 27.60 12.49
C LEU A 73 8.07 27.83 12.80
N GLU A 74 7.58 29.07 12.62
CA GLU A 74 6.18 29.43 12.81
C GLU A 74 5.24 28.64 11.90
N SER A 75 5.62 28.49 10.64
CA SER A 75 4.88 27.70 9.65
C SER A 75 4.86 26.20 10.01
N LYS A 76 5.99 25.66 10.49
CA LYS A 76 6.10 24.25 10.92
C LYS A 76 5.33 23.96 12.21
N MET A 77 5.30 24.92 13.13
CA MET A 77 4.52 24.79 14.37
C MET A 77 3.02 24.87 14.09
N ALA A 78 2.60 25.74 13.18
CA ALA A 78 1.20 25.87 12.77
C ALA A 78 0.65 24.65 12.04
N THR A 79 1.48 23.93 11.30
CA THR A 79 1.05 22.72 10.61
C THR A 79 0.66 21.63 11.62
N GLY A 80 -0.62 21.24 11.61
CA GLY A 80 -1.17 20.19 12.47
C GLY A 80 -1.40 20.58 13.93
N ALA A 81 -1.29 21.87 14.28
CA ALA A 81 -1.71 22.37 15.58
C ALA A 81 -3.23 22.60 15.62
N GLU A 82 -3.84 22.27 16.75
CA GLU A 82 -5.27 22.51 17.01
C GLU A 82 -5.53 23.97 17.39
N TYR A 83 -4.51 24.64 17.94
CA TYR A 83 -4.53 26.05 18.28
C TYR A 83 -3.15 26.65 18.05
N VAL A 84 -3.11 27.86 17.49
CA VAL A 84 -1.89 28.67 17.35
C VAL A 84 -2.20 30.13 17.60
N ASP A 85 -1.32 30.79 18.35
CA ASP A 85 -1.18 32.24 18.37
C ASP A 85 0.28 32.60 18.07
N ASN A 86 0.51 33.32 16.97
CA ASN A 86 1.84 33.77 16.54
C ASN A 86 2.21 35.15 17.07
N PHE A 87 1.38 35.76 17.93
CA PHE A 87 1.56 37.07 18.54
C PHE A 87 1.96 38.21 17.56
N ASN A 88 1.85 37.95 16.25
CA ASN A 88 2.32 38.79 15.16
C ASN A 88 1.25 39.82 14.83
N ARG A 89 1.01 40.69 15.80
CA ARG A 89 0.04 41.78 15.75
C ARG A 89 0.75 43.06 16.17
N ILE A 90 0.10 44.19 15.91
CA ILE A 90 0.60 45.53 16.29
C ILE A 90 0.79 45.58 17.82
N ASN A 91 1.81 46.34 18.25
CA ASN A 91 2.08 46.55 19.67
C ASN A 91 0.80 46.96 20.42
N SER A 92 0.54 46.31 21.55
CA SER A 92 -0.72 46.41 22.28
C SER A 92 -0.49 46.16 23.77
N SER A 93 -1.17 46.93 24.62
CA SER A 93 -1.12 46.76 26.08
C SER A 93 -1.82 45.50 26.60
N THR A 94 -2.34 44.67 25.70
CA THR A 94 -2.96 43.37 25.99
C THR A 94 -2.61 42.36 24.91
N LEU A 95 -2.63 41.07 25.26
CA LEU A 95 -2.41 39.97 24.32
C LEU A 95 -3.55 39.79 23.30
N GLY A 96 -4.79 40.21 23.62
CA GLY A 96 -5.92 40.15 22.69
C GLY A 96 -6.30 38.73 22.25
N SER A 97 -6.95 38.61 21.08
CA SER A 97 -7.29 37.32 20.43
C SER A 97 -6.56 37.21 19.09
N PRO A 98 -6.03 36.03 18.72
CA PRO A 98 -5.38 35.83 17.42
C PRO A 98 -6.37 35.94 16.26
N ASN A 99 -7.65 35.68 16.50
CA ASN A 99 -8.73 35.89 15.53
C ASN A 99 -10.00 36.40 16.24
N PRO A 100 -10.16 37.73 16.36
CA PRO A 100 -11.30 38.34 17.03
C PRO A 100 -12.63 37.87 16.43
N GLY A 101 -13.54 37.40 17.29
CA GLY A 101 -14.87 36.91 16.90
C GLY A 101 -14.99 35.40 16.73
N SER A 102 -13.88 34.69 16.50
CA SER A 102 -13.86 33.21 16.45
C SER A 102 -13.08 32.58 17.59
N ILE A 103 -12.06 33.26 18.11
CA ILE A 103 -11.23 32.80 19.23
C ILE A 103 -11.40 33.80 20.38
N PRO A 104 -11.69 33.35 21.62
CA PRO A 104 -11.72 34.23 22.78
C PRO A 104 -10.37 34.91 23.05
N VAL A 105 -10.37 36.02 23.79
CA VAL A 105 -9.13 36.70 24.18
C VAL A 105 -8.36 35.89 25.21
N TRP A 106 -7.02 36.03 25.20
CA TRP A 106 -6.18 35.51 26.27
C TRP A 106 -6.59 36.11 27.62
N VAL A 107 -6.81 35.25 28.62
CA VAL A 107 -7.13 35.69 29.97
C VAL A 107 -5.83 35.86 30.75
N GLN A 108 -5.56 37.09 31.20
CA GLN A 108 -4.36 37.40 31.96
C GLN A 108 -4.66 37.56 33.45
N PHE A 109 -3.73 37.12 34.30
CA PHE A 109 -3.82 37.31 35.75
C PHE A 109 -2.43 37.29 36.39
N GLY A 110 -2.36 37.62 37.68
CA GLY A 110 -1.13 37.58 38.48
C GLY A 110 -0.66 38.92 39.01
N SER A 111 0.61 38.95 39.42
CA SER A 111 1.30 40.13 39.94
C SER A 111 2.46 40.55 39.02
N GLY A 112 3.10 41.70 39.30
CA GLY A 112 4.20 42.21 38.51
C GLY A 112 3.75 42.94 37.24
N GLN A 113 4.66 43.13 36.29
CA GLN A 113 4.38 43.85 35.06
C GLN A 113 3.31 43.16 34.16
N PRO A 114 2.55 43.92 33.34
CA PRO A 114 1.57 43.35 32.40
C PRO A 114 2.24 42.61 31.24
N LEU A 115 1.52 41.63 30.66
CA LEU A 115 1.90 40.99 29.39
C LEU A 115 1.25 41.76 28.24
N GLU A 116 2.11 42.19 27.33
CA GLU A 116 1.80 43.03 26.19
C GLU A 116 2.27 42.36 24.90
N LEU A 117 1.75 42.85 23.78
CA LEU A 117 2.35 42.60 22.49
C LEU A 117 3.36 43.70 22.24
N ILE A 118 4.63 43.34 22.20
CA ILE A 118 5.74 44.24 21.91
C ILE A 118 6.62 43.50 20.92
N ASP A 119 6.96 44.14 19.81
CA ASP A 119 7.82 43.57 18.76
C ASP A 119 7.33 42.20 18.26
N GLN A 120 6.01 42.08 18.05
CA GLN A 120 5.36 40.86 17.55
C GLN A 120 5.53 39.64 18.47
N ALA A 121 5.75 39.86 19.77
CA ALA A 121 5.85 38.81 20.77
C ALA A 121 5.01 39.14 22.01
N ALA A 122 4.50 38.09 22.65
CA ALA A 122 3.94 38.18 23.99
C ALA A 122 5.06 38.31 25.01
N GLN A 123 5.22 39.49 25.59
CA GLN A 123 6.28 39.76 26.55
C GLN A 123 5.87 40.76 27.62
N ILE A 124 6.66 40.84 28.68
CA ILE A 124 6.45 41.78 29.76
C ILE A 124 6.78 43.21 29.30
N ASN A 125 6.01 44.20 29.78
CA ASN A 125 6.37 45.60 29.64
C ASN A 125 7.67 45.93 30.41
N GLN A 126 8.71 46.34 29.67
CA GLN A 126 10.03 46.67 30.21
C GLN A 126 10.27 48.20 30.31
N GLY A 127 9.22 49.03 30.25
CA GLY A 127 9.30 50.48 30.08
C GLY A 127 9.42 51.32 31.37
N GLY A 128 9.18 50.74 32.54
CA GLY A 128 9.17 51.47 33.82
C GLY A 128 10.55 51.66 34.45
N LEU A 129 10.78 52.82 35.07
CA LEU A 129 11.98 53.11 35.90
C LEU A 129 12.03 52.25 37.19
N LEU A 130 10.87 51.84 37.70
CA LEU A 130 10.69 50.97 38.87
C LEU A 130 9.68 49.86 38.50
N PRO A 131 10.13 48.77 37.87
CA PRO A 131 9.22 47.70 37.48
C PRO A 131 8.72 46.92 38.70
N ASP A 132 7.45 46.57 38.71
CA ASP A 132 6.84 45.69 39.72
C ASP A 132 7.35 44.25 39.60
N ASP A 133 7.85 43.71 40.72
CA ASP A 133 8.24 42.30 40.85
C ASP A 133 7.03 41.37 40.76
N GLY A 134 7.19 40.20 40.13
CA GLY A 134 6.13 39.19 40.09
C GLY A 134 6.04 38.39 38.80
N THR A 135 5.01 37.55 38.73
CA THR A 135 4.74 36.68 37.58
C THR A 135 3.37 37.00 36.99
N ARG A 136 3.36 37.21 35.67
CA ARG A 136 2.16 37.45 34.89
C ARG A 136 1.85 36.21 34.06
N TRP A 137 0.64 35.68 34.21
CA TRP A 137 0.16 34.49 33.51
C TRP A 137 -0.79 34.88 32.39
N ALA A 138 -0.76 34.09 31.32
CA ALA A 138 -1.71 34.14 30.23
C ALA A 138 -2.29 32.74 30.00
N PHE A 139 -3.61 32.64 30.17
CA PHE A 139 -4.35 31.40 30.01
C PHE A 139 -4.88 31.27 28.58
N CYS A 140 -4.59 30.12 27.97
CA CYS A 140 -4.99 29.86 26.59
C CYS A 140 -6.51 29.72 26.50
N PRO A 141 -7.17 30.42 25.56
CA PRO A 141 -8.62 30.37 25.42
C PRO A 141 -9.16 29.04 24.87
N GLN A 142 -8.29 28.17 24.34
CA GLN A 142 -8.65 26.92 23.69
C GLN A 142 -8.16 25.71 24.50
N ALA A 143 -9.04 24.76 24.78
CA ALA A 143 -8.66 23.46 25.31
C ALA A 143 -8.14 22.55 24.20
N ALA A 144 -7.20 21.67 24.52
CA ALA A 144 -6.79 20.58 23.64
C ALA A 144 -7.96 19.61 23.39
N SER A 145 -7.99 18.99 22.21
CA SER A 145 -9.01 18.01 21.82
C SER A 145 -8.87 16.69 22.61
N SER A 146 -7.65 16.36 23.03
CA SER A 146 -7.30 15.16 23.78
C SER A 146 -6.64 15.50 25.11
N SER A 147 -6.70 14.55 26.05
CA SER A 147 -5.91 14.64 27.28
C SER A 147 -4.43 14.42 27.00
N ASP A 148 -4.06 13.79 25.88
CA ASP A 148 -2.68 13.66 25.46
C ASP A 148 -2.38 14.68 24.35
N TYR A 149 -1.57 15.67 24.71
CA TYR A 149 -1.23 16.77 23.81
C TYR A 149 0.16 17.34 24.14
N SER A 150 0.67 18.21 23.27
CA SER A 150 1.87 18.98 23.50
C SER A 150 1.61 20.49 23.41
N VAL A 151 2.37 21.23 24.21
CA VAL A 151 2.43 22.70 24.19
C VAL A 151 3.78 23.08 23.64
N LEU A 152 3.79 23.79 22.52
CA LEU A 152 4.99 24.24 21.84
C LEU A 152 5.07 25.76 21.87
N ALA A 153 6.26 26.32 22.02
CA ALA A 153 6.47 27.76 21.93
C ALA A 153 7.82 28.12 21.29
N ILE A 154 7.88 29.29 20.67
CA ILE A 154 9.13 29.90 20.18
C ILE A 154 9.52 31.02 21.12
N VAL A 155 10.73 30.94 21.66
CA VAL A 155 11.26 31.95 22.59
C VAL A 155 11.66 33.21 21.82
N HIS A 156 11.14 34.36 22.25
CA HIS A 156 11.47 35.65 21.66
C HIS A 156 12.90 36.12 22.05
N PRO A 157 13.71 36.61 21.10
CA PRO A 157 15.10 37.05 21.35
C PRO A 157 15.25 38.35 22.16
N LEU A 158 14.20 39.17 22.29
CA LEU A 158 14.35 40.56 22.72
C LEU A 158 14.23 40.75 24.24
N SER A 159 15.25 40.31 24.97
CA SER A 159 15.56 40.93 26.26
C SER A 159 16.24 42.27 25.97
N LYS A 160 15.76 43.41 26.51
CA LYS A 160 16.49 44.70 26.39
C LYS A 160 17.94 44.62 26.86
N THR A 161 18.28 43.60 27.64
CA THR A 161 19.63 43.34 28.16
C THR A 161 20.49 42.44 27.27
N GLY A 162 19.95 41.92 26.16
CA GLY A 162 20.64 40.98 25.25
C GLY A 162 20.98 39.62 25.89
N LYS A 163 20.44 39.33 27.07
CA LYS A 163 20.69 38.11 27.85
C LYS A 163 19.38 37.53 28.35
N ILE A 164 19.30 36.20 28.37
CA ILE A 164 18.20 35.49 29.02
C ILE A 164 18.40 35.60 30.53
N ALA A 165 17.35 35.99 31.25
CA ALA A 165 17.42 36.13 32.70
C ALA A 165 17.67 34.78 33.38
N GLY A 166 18.63 34.75 34.31
CA GLY A 166 18.86 33.58 35.17
C GLY A 166 18.06 33.60 36.46
N LYS A 167 17.48 34.75 36.85
CA LYS A 167 16.58 34.87 38.01
C LYS A 167 15.10 35.00 37.66
N ALA A 168 14.78 35.36 36.42
CA ALA A 168 13.41 35.47 35.94
C ALA A 168 13.09 34.35 34.95
N ARG A 169 12.13 33.49 35.31
CA ARG A 169 11.75 32.31 34.53
C ARG A 169 10.69 32.60 33.47
N THR A 170 10.77 31.88 32.37
CA THR A 170 9.66 31.68 31.43
C THR A 170 9.08 30.30 31.69
N THR A 171 7.76 30.18 31.76
CA THR A 171 7.10 28.91 32.11
C THR A 171 6.09 28.55 31.04
N LEU A 172 6.10 27.28 30.62
CA LEU A 172 4.97 26.67 29.93
C LEU A 172 4.18 25.81 30.90
N TYR A 173 2.86 25.85 30.75
CA TYR A 173 1.95 25.04 31.55
C TYR A 173 1.09 24.19 30.64
N GLY A 174 0.92 22.93 31.04
CA GLY A 174 0.06 21.95 30.40
C GLY A 174 -0.74 21.18 31.44
N ARG A 175 -1.68 20.37 30.98
CA ARG A 175 -2.71 19.70 31.78
C ARG A 175 -3.37 20.62 32.82
N CYS A 176 -3.60 21.88 32.48
CA CYS A 176 -4.26 22.81 33.39
C CYS A 176 -5.76 22.53 33.45
N ASN A 177 -6.34 22.71 34.63
CA ASN A 177 -7.79 22.78 34.75
C ASN A 177 -8.34 24.08 34.10
N ALA A 178 -9.66 24.15 33.88
CA ALA A 178 -10.30 25.30 33.24
C ALA A 178 -10.10 26.64 33.99
N ALA A 179 -9.78 26.59 35.29
CA ALA A 179 -9.52 27.76 36.11
C ALA A 179 -8.02 28.16 36.13
N GLY A 180 -7.14 27.36 35.54
CA GLY A 180 -5.69 27.52 35.63
C GLY A 180 -5.18 27.49 37.07
N THR A 181 -5.83 26.73 37.95
CA THR A 181 -5.47 26.64 39.38
C THR A 181 -4.64 25.41 39.72
N GLU A 182 -4.54 24.44 38.82
CA GLU A 182 -3.64 23.31 38.96
C GLU A 182 -3.21 22.83 37.58
N GLY A 183 -2.11 22.08 37.52
CA GLY A 183 -1.57 21.56 36.28
C GLY A 183 -0.12 21.12 36.40
N VAL A 184 0.49 20.91 35.25
CA VAL A 184 1.91 20.61 35.07
C VAL A 184 2.60 21.86 34.55
N TYR A 185 3.79 22.14 35.06
CA TYR A 185 4.62 23.27 34.62
C TYR A 185 5.97 22.77 34.15
N VAL A 186 6.55 23.49 33.19
CA VAL A 186 7.98 23.46 32.93
C VAL A 186 8.52 24.88 33.01
N ASP A 187 9.37 25.11 33.99
CA ASP A 187 10.06 26.38 34.18
C ASP A 187 11.39 26.34 33.43
N PHE A 188 11.74 27.47 32.82
CA PHE A 188 12.99 27.63 32.12
C PHE A 188 13.73 28.89 32.55
N TRP A 189 15.02 28.74 32.85
CA TRP A 189 15.94 29.83 33.22
C TRP A 189 17.14 29.91 32.29
N GLY A 190 17.60 31.13 32.04
CA GLY A 190 18.88 31.40 31.39
C GLY A 190 20.07 31.27 32.35
N ALA A 191 21.27 31.55 31.83
CA ALA A 191 22.47 31.65 32.64
C ALA A 191 22.69 33.11 33.11
N ASP A 192 23.06 33.34 34.37
CA ASP A 192 23.32 34.68 34.90
C ASP A 192 24.70 34.87 35.57
N GLY A 193 25.77 34.33 35.00
CA GLY A 193 27.14 34.49 35.51
C GLY A 193 27.41 33.80 36.86
N ASN A 194 26.38 33.58 37.69
CA ASN A 194 26.41 32.88 38.97
C ASN A 194 25.47 31.66 39.01
N THR A 195 24.58 31.53 38.02
CA THR A 195 23.63 30.42 37.89
C THR A 195 23.74 29.81 36.48
N LEU A 196 23.83 28.49 36.41
CA LEU A 196 23.79 27.74 35.16
C LEU A 196 22.36 27.75 34.56
N PRO A 197 22.23 27.67 33.23
CA PRO A 197 20.93 27.53 32.61
C PRO A 197 20.32 26.19 33.03
N HIS A 198 19.07 26.20 33.46
CA HIS A 198 18.37 24.99 33.87
C HIS A 198 16.90 25.05 33.49
N CYS A 199 16.28 23.87 33.42
CA CYS A 199 14.84 23.73 33.31
C CYS A 199 14.33 22.67 34.28
N GLU A 200 13.09 22.85 34.73
CA GLU A 200 12.50 22.02 35.77
C GLU A 200 11.04 21.72 35.42
N ILE A 201 10.63 20.47 35.61
CA ILE A 201 9.24 20.03 35.43
C ILE A 201 8.65 19.62 36.76
N GLY A 202 7.37 19.90 36.93
CA GLY A 202 6.62 19.44 38.09
C GLY A 202 5.14 19.75 37.98
N ARG A 203 4.44 19.59 39.10
CA ARG A 203 3.04 20.01 39.26
C ARG A 203 2.93 21.32 40.01
N PHE A 204 1.86 22.05 39.76
CA PHE A 204 1.56 23.27 40.49
C PHE A 204 0.13 23.27 41.02
N THR A 205 -0.07 24.05 42.08
CA THR A 205 -1.39 24.53 42.53
C THR A 205 -1.34 26.03 42.74
N ARG A 206 -2.42 26.73 42.41
CA ARG A 206 -2.55 28.19 42.49
C ARG A 206 -3.68 28.56 43.42
N ASN A 207 -3.41 29.51 44.31
CA ASN A 207 -4.43 30.20 45.09
C ASN A 207 -4.25 31.71 44.92
N GLY A 208 -5.22 32.37 44.28
CA GLY A 208 -5.09 33.78 43.88
C GLY A 208 -3.87 34.00 42.97
N ASN A 209 -2.98 34.90 43.37
CA ASN A 209 -1.74 35.22 42.63
C ASN A 209 -0.53 34.40 43.08
N THR A 210 -0.71 33.43 43.98
CA THR A 210 0.37 32.61 44.53
C THR A 210 0.33 31.20 43.93
N LEU A 211 1.49 30.73 43.45
CA LEU A 211 1.69 29.37 42.95
C LEU A 211 2.58 28.57 43.89
N THR A 212 2.10 27.40 44.30
CA THR A 212 2.90 26.37 44.96
C THR A 212 3.34 25.35 43.92
N ARG A 213 4.63 25.02 43.91
CA ARG A 213 5.22 24.06 42.96
C ARG A 213 5.73 22.83 43.70
N THR A 214 5.53 21.66 43.11
CA THR A 214 6.19 20.42 43.50
C THR A 214 6.99 19.94 42.30
N GLN A 215 8.32 20.05 42.39
CA GLN A 215 9.22 19.60 41.35
C GLN A 215 9.21 18.07 41.26
N TRP A 216 9.22 17.55 40.03
CA TRP A 216 9.38 16.14 39.74
C TRP A 216 10.78 15.81 39.25
N ARG A 217 11.31 16.64 38.33
CA ARG A 217 12.64 16.44 37.73
C ARG A 217 13.22 17.77 37.26
N ALA A 218 14.54 17.86 37.23
CA ALA A 218 15.29 19.01 36.73
C ALA A 218 16.39 18.58 35.75
N ASN A 219 16.75 19.48 34.85
CA ASN A 219 17.98 19.45 34.06
C ASN A 219 18.77 20.72 34.36
N THR A 220 19.96 20.57 34.96
CA THR A 220 20.82 21.68 35.40
C THR A 220 21.91 22.06 34.41
N GLU A 221 22.01 21.33 33.30
CA GLU A 221 23.08 21.49 32.32
C GLU A 221 22.65 22.32 31.11
N ARG A 222 21.36 22.28 30.77
CA ARG A 222 20.80 22.94 29.60
C ARG A 222 19.39 23.47 29.86
N SER A 223 19.07 24.56 29.16
CA SER A 223 17.73 25.15 29.10
C SER A 223 17.47 25.60 27.65
N TYR A 224 16.89 26.78 27.45
CA TYR A 224 16.69 27.37 26.12
C TYR A 224 17.71 28.49 25.80
N ASN A 225 17.84 28.76 24.50
CA ASN A 225 18.49 29.95 23.97
C ASN A 225 17.45 30.85 23.29
N PHE A 226 17.85 32.06 22.91
CA PHE A 226 16.97 32.92 22.12
C PHE A 226 16.62 32.25 20.79
N SER A 227 15.34 32.35 20.40
CA SER A 227 14.80 31.65 19.22
C SER A 227 14.82 30.11 19.30
N SER A 228 14.98 29.55 20.50
CA SER A 228 14.77 28.12 20.70
C SER A 228 13.28 27.76 20.57
N THR A 229 13.03 26.57 20.04
CA THR A 229 11.71 25.94 20.08
C THR A 229 11.63 25.05 21.32
N ILE A 230 10.70 25.35 22.22
CA ILE A 230 10.46 24.57 23.42
C ILE A 230 9.14 23.80 23.28
N GLU A 231 9.11 22.55 23.72
CA GLU A 231 7.92 21.70 23.72
C GLU A 231 7.80 20.97 25.06
N LEU A 232 6.61 21.05 25.66
CA LEU A 232 6.16 20.16 26.72
C LEU A 232 5.21 19.13 26.12
N ARG A 233 5.63 17.87 26.01
CA ARG A 233 4.83 16.76 25.50
C ARG A 233 4.28 15.91 26.63
N MET A 234 2.99 15.63 26.60
CA MET A 234 2.27 14.96 27.68
C MET A 234 1.47 13.79 27.10
N VAL A 235 1.86 12.56 27.41
CA VAL A 235 1.25 11.33 26.89
C VAL A 235 1.04 10.34 28.01
N GLY A 236 -0.22 10.08 28.37
CA GLY A 236 -0.55 9.38 29.59
C GLY A 236 0.17 10.01 30.78
N THR A 237 0.87 9.18 31.55
CA THR A 237 1.67 9.60 32.71
C THR A 237 3.10 10.03 32.34
N ARG A 238 3.48 9.99 31.06
CA ARG A 238 4.82 10.39 30.59
C ARG A 238 4.83 11.85 30.13
N TYR A 239 5.83 12.57 30.59
CA TYR A 239 6.07 13.99 30.33
C TYR A 239 7.48 14.17 29.78
N VAL A 240 7.59 14.76 28.59
CA VAL A 240 8.87 14.99 27.93
C VAL A 240 9.03 16.49 27.63
N VAL A 241 10.15 17.06 28.05
CA VAL A 241 10.55 18.43 27.74
C VAL A 241 11.58 18.37 26.62
N ILE A 242 11.27 19.00 25.49
CA ILE A 242 12.09 19.03 24.29
C ILE A 242 12.49 20.48 24.02
N VAL A 243 13.76 20.71 23.74
CA VAL A 243 14.29 22.02 23.33
C VAL A 243 15.10 21.82 22.05
N ASP A 244 14.75 22.57 21.00
CA ASP A 244 15.38 22.50 19.68
C ASP A 244 15.45 21.07 19.12
N GLY A 245 14.42 20.26 19.39
CA GLY A 245 14.33 18.86 18.98
C GLY A 245 15.11 17.86 19.85
N VAL A 246 15.77 18.33 20.92
CA VAL A 246 16.51 17.49 21.87
C VAL A 246 15.70 17.31 23.15
N GLU A 247 15.51 16.05 23.57
CA GLU A 247 14.89 15.73 24.86
C GLU A 247 15.83 16.14 26.01
N LEU A 248 15.39 17.09 26.83
CA LEU A 248 16.14 17.56 28.00
C LEU A 248 15.66 16.89 29.29
N ILE A 249 14.36 16.58 29.38
CA ILE A 249 13.76 15.90 30.53
C ILE A 249 12.76 14.87 30.00
N ASP A 250 12.83 13.64 30.52
CA ASP A 250 11.82 12.60 30.33
C ASP A 250 11.38 12.11 31.72
N HIS A 251 10.11 12.23 32.06
CA HIS A 251 9.60 11.92 33.38
C HIS A 251 8.29 11.14 33.30
N THR A 252 8.21 10.04 34.02
CA THR A 252 6.96 9.30 34.23
C THR A 252 6.41 9.64 35.61
N ASP A 253 5.25 10.30 35.67
CA ASP A 253 4.57 10.62 36.91
C ASP A 253 3.98 9.36 37.54
N VAL A 254 4.35 9.11 38.79
CA VAL A 254 3.82 8.02 39.63
C VAL A 254 2.86 8.55 40.70
N SER A 255 2.73 9.87 40.84
CA SER A 255 1.84 10.51 41.81
C SER A 255 0.38 10.55 41.38
N SER A 256 0.08 10.03 40.18
CA SER A 256 -1.26 9.92 39.59
C SER A 256 -1.94 11.29 39.37
N PHE A 257 -1.21 12.26 38.80
CA PHE A 257 -1.82 13.52 38.37
C PHE A 257 -2.96 13.24 37.36
N PRO A 258 -4.10 13.95 37.42
CA PRO A 258 -5.25 13.68 36.56
C PRO A 258 -4.94 13.75 35.05
N ILE A 259 -5.39 12.74 34.31
CA ILE A 259 -5.35 12.65 32.84
C ILE A 259 -6.80 12.50 32.39
N ASP A 260 -7.50 13.63 32.28
CA ASP A 260 -8.95 13.65 32.00
C ASP A 260 -9.38 14.83 31.12
N GLY A 261 -10.69 14.94 30.87
CA GLY A 261 -11.28 16.02 30.08
C GLY A 261 -11.22 17.40 30.73
N ASN A 262 -11.07 17.45 32.06
CA ASN A 262 -11.05 18.70 32.82
C ASN A 262 -9.65 19.34 32.81
N HIS A 263 -8.60 18.57 32.53
CA HIS A 263 -7.20 18.98 32.52
C HIS A 263 -6.63 19.10 31.10
N ARG A 264 -7.28 19.86 30.24
CA ARG A 264 -6.91 20.04 28.81
C ARG A 264 -6.48 21.45 28.44
N TYR A 265 -6.31 22.34 29.40
CA TYR A 265 -5.94 23.72 29.14
C TYR A 265 -4.44 23.95 29.28
N SER A 266 -3.94 24.99 28.62
CA SER A 266 -2.54 25.38 28.64
C SER A 266 -2.39 26.84 29.04
N MET A 267 -1.22 27.18 29.56
CA MET A 267 -0.89 28.55 29.91
C MET A 267 0.59 28.82 29.62
N PHE A 268 0.97 30.08 29.64
CA PHE A 268 2.37 30.45 29.84
C PHE A 268 2.47 31.57 30.86
N SER A 269 3.68 31.79 31.37
CA SER A 269 3.97 32.97 32.18
C SER A 269 5.35 33.52 31.95
N CYS A 270 5.44 34.82 32.16
CA CYS A 270 6.69 35.54 32.23
C CYS A 270 6.84 36.13 33.64
N MET A 271 8.08 36.22 34.11
CA MET A 271 8.43 36.78 35.40
C MET A 271 9.26 38.05 35.23
N THR A 272 8.99 39.03 36.09
CA THR A 272 9.93 40.11 36.41
C THR A 272 10.58 39.76 37.73
N TRP A 273 11.89 39.99 37.83
CA TRP A 273 12.64 39.91 39.08
C TRP A 273 13.32 41.25 39.34
N THR A 274 12.95 41.92 40.44
CA THR A 274 13.64 43.13 40.89
C THR A 274 14.44 42.80 42.14
N GLY A 275 15.76 42.65 42.02
CA GLY A 275 16.62 42.36 43.16
C GLY A 275 16.62 43.45 44.25
N PHE A 276 17.27 43.15 45.38
CA PHE A 276 17.41 44.07 46.51
C PHE A 276 18.60 45.05 46.26
N PHE A 277 18.43 46.34 46.59
CA PHE A 277 19.43 47.44 46.53
C PHE A 277 20.46 47.37 45.36
N GLY A 278 20.13 47.99 44.22
CA GLY A 278 21.10 48.27 43.14
C GLY A 278 21.30 47.17 42.10
N ALA A 279 20.67 46.02 42.25
CA ALA A 279 20.61 45.00 41.20
C ALA A 279 19.73 45.46 40.03
N LYS A 280 20.19 45.25 38.78
CA LYS A 280 19.37 45.51 37.59
C LYS A 280 18.19 44.54 37.54
N PRO A 281 16.97 45.02 37.25
CA PRO A 281 15.82 44.14 37.09
C PRO A 281 16.07 43.15 35.95
N GLN A 282 15.62 41.92 36.12
CA GLN A 282 15.68 40.88 35.11
C GLN A 282 14.27 40.56 34.62
N PHE A 283 14.13 40.42 33.31
CA PHE A 283 12.88 40.04 32.65
C PHE A 283 13.07 38.69 31.98
N SER A 284 12.12 37.78 32.19
CA SER A 284 12.11 36.49 31.49
C SER A 284 11.92 36.70 29.99
N ALA A 285 12.27 35.71 29.18
CA ALA A 285 11.99 35.77 27.75
C ALA A 285 10.47 35.73 27.47
N GLY A 286 10.07 36.48 26.45
CA GLY A 286 8.72 36.41 25.87
C GLY A 286 8.57 35.27 24.88
N LEU A 287 7.38 35.14 24.29
CA LEU A 287 7.07 34.15 23.27
C LEU A 287 6.67 34.82 21.97
N THR A 288 7.31 34.44 20.87
CA THR A 288 6.88 34.85 19.52
C THR A 288 5.69 34.00 19.08
N GLN A 289 5.61 32.74 19.49
CA GLN A 289 4.48 31.88 19.12
C GLN A 289 4.20 30.88 20.23
N LEU A 290 2.93 30.49 20.37
CA LEU A 290 2.48 29.35 21.14
C LEU A 290 1.52 28.50 20.31
N ALA A 291 1.69 27.18 20.36
CA ALA A 291 0.87 26.20 19.68
C ALA A 291 0.46 25.05 20.61
N ILE A 292 -0.76 24.56 20.46
CA ILE A 292 -1.25 23.33 21.09
C ILE A 292 -1.48 22.29 20.01
N ARG A 293 -0.97 21.08 20.23
CA ARG A 293 -1.04 19.98 19.27
C ARG A 293 -1.48 18.70 19.98
N GLY A 294 -2.53 18.03 19.50
CA GLY A 294 -2.87 16.70 19.96
C GLY A 294 -1.74 15.71 19.66
N VAL A 295 -1.50 14.74 20.54
CA VAL A 295 -0.49 13.69 20.27
C VAL A 295 -1.04 12.63 19.31
N ASP A 296 -2.35 12.64 19.03
CA ASP A 296 -2.94 11.82 17.99
C ASP A 296 -2.46 12.25 16.60
N LEU A 297 -1.58 11.41 16.05
CA LEU A 297 -1.16 11.33 14.65
C LEU A 297 -2.37 10.99 13.77
N THR A 298 -3.35 11.88 13.70
CA THR A 298 -4.62 11.73 12.98
C THR A 298 -4.45 11.26 11.54
N ALA A 299 -3.34 11.60 10.88
CA ALA A 299 -3.01 11.11 9.54
C ALA A 299 -2.61 9.62 9.49
N ILE A 300 -1.91 9.12 10.50
CA ILE A 300 -1.49 7.71 10.57
C ILE A 300 -2.66 6.83 10.99
N GLN A 301 -3.44 7.25 11.98
CA GLN A 301 -4.65 6.52 12.38
C GLN A 301 -5.64 6.43 11.20
N ALA A 302 -5.88 7.53 10.49
CA ALA A 302 -6.75 7.52 9.31
C ALA A 302 -6.20 6.66 8.15
N ALA A 303 -4.89 6.47 8.06
CA ALA A 303 -4.29 5.57 7.08
C ALA A 303 -4.48 4.10 7.48
N THR A 304 -4.35 3.76 8.76
CA THR A 304 -4.61 2.43 9.31
C THR A 304 -6.07 2.03 9.10
N ASP A 305 -7.03 2.89 9.46
CA ASP A 305 -8.47 2.58 9.31
C ASP A 305 -8.86 2.37 7.84
N LYS A 306 -8.27 3.15 6.92
CA LYS A 306 -8.46 2.95 5.46
C LYS A 306 -7.85 1.65 4.97
N ALA A 307 -6.68 1.26 5.50
CA ALA A 307 -6.04 0.00 5.15
C ALA A 307 -6.85 -1.21 5.64
N GLU A 308 -7.37 -1.16 6.86
CA GLU A 308 -8.24 -2.21 7.42
C GLU A 308 -9.55 -2.32 6.63
N THR A 309 -10.17 -1.19 6.28
CA THR A 309 -11.39 -1.17 5.44
C THR A 309 -11.11 -1.73 4.04
N ALA A 310 -9.97 -1.39 3.44
CA ALA A 310 -9.55 -1.92 2.15
C ALA A 310 -9.28 -3.43 2.22
N GLN A 311 -8.67 -3.90 3.30
CA GLN A 311 -8.45 -5.33 3.55
C GLN A 311 -9.78 -6.08 3.68
N GLN A 312 -10.72 -5.61 4.51
CA GLN A 312 -12.04 -6.23 4.65
C GLN A 312 -12.82 -6.25 3.32
N THR A 313 -12.70 -5.18 2.53
CA THR A 313 -13.30 -5.11 1.19
C THR A 313 -12.66 -6.14 0.24
N ALA A 314 -11.34 -6.31 0.29
CA ALA A 314 -10.63 -7.30 -0.50
C ALA A 314 -10.96 -8.75 -0.09
N GLU A 315 -11.10 -9.03 1.21
CA GLU A 315 -11.52 -10.33 1.73
C GLU A 315 -12.97 -10.67 1.31
N THR A 316 -13.87 -9.68 1.38
CA THR A 316 -15.25 -9.81 0.90
C THR A 316 -15.30 -10.07 -0.61
N ALA A 317 -14.52 -9.32 -1.40
CA ALA A 317 -14.44 -9.51 -2.84
C ALA A 317 -13.89 -10.89 -3.21
N THR A 318 -12.88 -11.38 -2.48
CA THR A 318 -12.32 -12.73 -2.67
C THR A 318 -13.37 -13.82 -2.42
N THR A 319 -14.18 -13.64 -1.39
CA THR A 319 -15.29 -14.57 -1.06
C THR A 319 -16.34 -14.59 -2.17
N VAL A 320 -16.74 -13.41 -2.67
CA VAL A 320 -17.70 -13.28 -3.78
C VAL A 320 -17.19 -13.94 -5.06
N VAL A 321 -15.92 -13.74 -5.40
CA VAL A 321 -15.29 -14.38 -6.58
C VAL A 321 -15.32 -15.91 -6.44
N GLY A 322 -15.04 -16.45 -5.25
CA GLY A 322 -15.12 -17.89 -4.97
C GLY A 322 -16.53 -18.46 -5.18
N THR A 323 -17.57 -17.76 -4.73
CA THR A 323 -18.97 -18.19 -4.94
C THR A 323 -19.39 -18.12 -6.40
N VAL A 324 -18.98 -17.08 -7.13
CA VAL A 324 -19.26 -16.96 -8.57
C VAL A 324 -18.61 -18.10 -9.35
N GLN A 325 -17.37 -18.48 -9.02
CA GLN A 325 -16.67 -19.60 -9.67
C GLN A 325 -17.42 -20.93 -9.46
N GLN A 326 -17.83 -21.25 -8.23
CA GLN A 326 -18.57 -22.49 -7.94
C GLN A 326 -19.93 -22.56 -8.67
N ASN A 327 -20.63 -21.44 -8.76
CA ASN A 327 -21.90 -21.37 -9.49
C ASN A 327 -21.68 -21.58 -11.00
N LEU A 328 -20.58 -21.03 -11.54
CA LEU A 328 -20.21 -21.21 -12.94
C LEU A 328 -19.89 -22.67 -13.24
N ASP A 329 -19.08 -23.32 -12.41
CA ASP A 329 -18.66 -24.72 -12.59
C ASP A 329 -19.88 -25.67 -12.57
N THR A 330 -20.83 -25.42 -11.66
CA THR A 330 -22.08 -26.19 -11.56
C THR A 330 -23.00 -25.99 -12.78
N ALA A 331 -23.14 -24.75 -13.24
CA ALA A 331 -23.97 -24.43 -14.41
C ALA A 331 -23.37 -24.97 -15.71
N VAL A 332 -22.04 -24.91 -15.87
CA VAL A 332 -21.32 -25.49 -17.01
C VAL A 332 -21.48 -27.00 -17.05
N THR A 333 -21.40 -27.68 -15.90
CA THR A 333 -21.60 -29.14 -15.81
C THR A 333 -23.03 -29.54 -16.20
N THR A 334 -24.04 -28.77 -15.79
CA THR A 334 -25.46 -29.02 -16.12
C THR A 334 -25.79 -28.74 -17.59
N LEU A 335 -25.16 -27.72 -18.20
CA LEU A 335 -25.27 -27.48 -19.64
C LEU A 335 -24.53 -28.54 -20.46
N THR A 336 -23.47 -29.12 -19.89
CA THR A 336 -22.69 -30.19 -20.50
C THR A 336 -23.46 -31.51 -20.49
N ASN A 337 -24.15 -31.85 -19.40
CA ASN A 337 -24.99 -33.06 -19.32
C ASN A 337 -26.49 -32.70 -19.40
N ARG A 338 -27.13 -32.92 -20.55
CA ARG A 338 -28.49 -32.41 -20.86
C ARG A 338 -29.54 -33.52 -20.90
N ILE A 339 -30.71 -33.26 -20.31
CA ILE A 339 -31.94 -34.07 -20.48
C ILE A 339 -32.93 -33.30 -21.35
N GLU A 340 -33.40 -33.91 -22.43
CA GLU A 340 -34.39 -33.35 -23.36
C GLU A 340 -35.64 -34.22 -23.41
N GLU A 341 -36.81 -33.62 -23.25
CA GLU A 341 -38.09 -34.28 -23.55
C GLU A 341 -38.37 -34.19 -25.06
N VAL A 342 -38.60 -35.33 -25.70
CA VAL A 342 -38.96 -35.40 -27.12
C VAL A 342 -40.47 -35.61 -27.21
N ALA A 343 -41.20 -34.51 -27.43
CA ALA A 343 -42.64 -34.54 -27.60
C ALA A 343 -43.01 -34.94 -29.04
N ASN A 344 -43.84 -35.97 -29.20
CA ASN A 344 -44.69 -36.08 -30.39
C ASN A 344 -45.87 -35.11 -30.20
N GLY A 345 -46.32 -34.47 -31.28
CA GLY A 345 -47.28 -33.35 -31.30
C GLY A 345 -48.67 -33.54 -30.64
N ASN A 346 -48.86 -34.56 -29.80
CA ASN A 346 -50.09 -34.86 -29.05
C ASN A 346 -49.91 -34.84 -27.52
N GLY A 347 -49.16 -33.88 -26.98
CA GLY A 347 -49.28 -33.46 -25.56
C GLY A 347 -48.68 -34.39 -24.49
N GLY A 348 -47.85 -35.37 -24.86
CA GLY A 348 -47.03 -36.14 -23.92
C GLY A 348 -45.69 -36.54 -24.54
N ALA A 349 -44.58 -36.41 -23.81
CA ALA A 349 -43.28 -36.88 -24.26
C ALA A 349 -43.33 -38.40 -24.53
N SER A 350 -43.05 -38.80 -25.77
CA SER A 350 -42.94 -40.21 -26.18
C SER A 350 -41.55 -40.78 -25.94
N ALA A 351 -40.56 -39.90 -25.76
CA ALA A 351 -39.20 -40.26 -25.37
C ALA A 351 -38.52 -39.16 -24.54
N VAL A 352 -37.52 -39.56 -23.75
CA VAL A 352 -36.60 -38.65 -23.04
C VAL A 352 -35.17 -39.01 -23.40
N ARG A 353 -34.36 -38.03 -23.75
CA ARG A 353 -32.94 -38.22 -24.04
C ARG A 353 -32.07 -37.62 -22.96
N ALA A 354 -31.16 -38.40 -22.38
CA ALA A 354 -30.05 -37.90 -21.57
C ALA A 354 -28.76 -37.95 -22.38
N SER A 355 -27.91 -36.93 -22.28
CA SER A 355 -26.60 -36.87 -22.94
C SER A 355 -25.53 -36.57 -21.91
N PHE A 356 -24.47 -37.39 -21.89
CA PHE A 356 -23.33 -37.27 -20.99
C PHE A 356 -22.07 -37.00 -21.80
N PHE A 357 -21.40 -35.89 -21.49
CA PHE A 357 -20.10 -35.51 -22.07
C PHE A 357 -19.01 -35.38 -20.99
N GLN A 358 -19.38 -35.62 -19.74
CA GLN A 358 -18.49 -35.82 -18.59
C GLN A 358 -19.03 -36.96 -17.75
N ASP A 359 -18.18 -37.49 -16.85
CA ASP A 359 -18.58 -38.53 -15.90
C ASP A 359 -19.86 -38.13 -15.13
N GLY A 360 -20.73 -39.10 -14.90
CA GLY A 360 -21.99 -38.84 -14.23
C GLY A 360 -22.76 -40.12 -13.90
N VAL A 361 -23.97 -39.95 -13.41
CA VAL A 361 -24.88 -41.06 -13.13
C VAL A 361 -26.17 -40.82 -13.90
N TRP A 362 -26.54 -41.78 -14.74
CA TRP A 362 -27.85 -41.81 -15.35
C TRP A 362 -28.84 -42.43 -14.37
N THR A 363 -29.91 -41.71 -14.05
CA THR A 363 -31.07 -42.24 -13.34
C THR A 363 -32.14 -42.60 -14.36
N LYS A 364 -32.60 -43.84 -14.28
CA LYS A 364 -33.64 -44.36 -15.14
C LYS A 364 -34.96 -43.57 -14.96
N PRO A 365 -35.57 -43.08 -16.05
CA PRO A 365 -36.84 -42.38 -15.96
C PRO A 365 -38.01 -43.37 -15.76
N VAL A 366 -38.95 -43.02 -14.89
CA VAL A 366 -40.12 -43.86 -14.57
C VAL A 366 -41.14 -43.84 -15.71
N GLY A 367 -41.74 -45.00 -16.02
CA GLY A 367 -42.80 -45.13 -17.02
C GLY A 367 -42.30 -45.25 -18.46
N TYR A 368 -41.03 -45.62 -18.64
CA TYR A 368 -40.42 -45.94 -19.94
C TYR A 368 -40.11 -47.43 -19.99
N SER A 369 -40.26 -48.06 -21.16
CA SER A 369 -40.14 -49.53 -21.33
C SER A 369 -38.87 -49.97 -22.05
N ARG A 370 -38.22 -49.06 -22.79
CA ARG A 370 -37.05 -49.35 -23.65
C ARG A 370 -36.04 -48.21 -23.61
N HIS A 371 -34.74 -48.56 -23.60
CA HIS A 371 -33.64 -47.61 -23.58
C HIS A 371 -32.64 -47.93 -24.70
N VAL A 372 -32.40 -46.95 -25.57
CA VAL A 372 -31.36 -47.01 -26.60
C VAL A 372 -30.17 -46.18 -26.14
N VAL A 373 -29.01 -46.81 -26.00
CA VAL A 373 -27.78 -46.21 -25.49
C VAL A 373 -26.75 -46.17 -26.60
N VAL A 374 -26.34 -44.97 -27.01
CA VAL A 374 -25.23 -44.76 -27.94
C VAL A 374 -24.01 -44.35 -27.15
N VAL A 375 -22.95 -45.15 -27.22
CA VAL A 375 -21.66 -44.89 -26.57
C VAL A 375 -20.64 -44.54 -27.65
N ILE A 376 -20.01 -43.38 -27.53
CA ILE A 376 -18.95 -42.91 -28.42
C ILE A 376 -17.66 -42.81 -27.61
N GLY A 377 -16.63 -43.53 -28.04
CA GLY A 377 -15.30 -43.47 -27.43
C GLY A 377 -14.57 -42.18 -27.80
N ALA A 378 -13.56 -41.83 -27.00
CA ALA A 378 -12.76 -40.63 -27.26
C ALA A 378 -11.84 -40.78 -28.47
N ALA A 379 -11.48 -39.68 -29.11
CA ALA A 379 -10.56 -39.69 -30.23
C ALA A 379 -9.09 -39.57 -29.79
N SER A 380 -8.18 -39.89 -30.70
CA SER A 380 -6.75 -39.66 -30.50
C SER A 380 -6.37 -38.21 -30.83
N GLY A 381 -5.27 -37.75 -30.25
CA GLY A 381 -4.64 -36.50 -30.65
C GLY A 381 -3.99 -36.59 -32.04
N GLY A 382 -3.66 -35.45 -32.63
CA GLY A 382 -2.82 -35.34 -33.82
C GLY A 382 -1.33 -35.44 -33.49
N GLY A 383 -0.54 -35.84 -34.47
CA GLY A 383 0.91 -35.99 -34.34
C GLY A 383 1.70 -34.70 -34.61
N ARG A 384 3.01 -34.78 -34.34
CA ARG A 384 4.00 -33.74 -34.63
C ARG A 384 5.26 -34.39 -35.20
N SER A 385 5.67 -33.94 -36.39
CA SER A 385 6.84 -34.48 -37.12
C SER A 385 6.85 -36.02 -37.26
N ASN A 386 5.69 -36.67 -37.20
CA ASN A 386 5.55 -38.13 -37.32
C ASN A 386 5.15 -38.58 -38.74
N GLY A 387 5.02 -37.63 -39.67
CA GLY A 387 4.94 -37.90 -41.09
C GLY A 387 6.26 -38.45 -41.62
N SER A 388 6.19 -39.50 -42.44
CA SER A 388 7.36 -40.18 -43.02
C SER A 388 8.19 -39.33 -43.97
N VAL A 389 7.70 -38.15 -44.38
CA VAL A 389 8.39 -37.19 -45.24
C VAL A 389 8.30 -35.79 -44.63
N SER A 390 9.41 -35.07 -44.47
CA SER A 390 9.45 -33.62 -44.17
C SER A 390 8.82 -33.11 -42.86
N SER A 391 8.85 -33.89 -41.78
CA SER A 391 8.60 -33.42 -40.40
C SER A 391 7.25 -32.69 -40.19
N TYR A 392 6.17 -33.17 -40.81
CA TYR A 392 4.80 -32.75 -40.48
C TYR A 392 4.10 -33.72 -39.53
N GLY A 393 2.99 -33.28 -38.96
CA GLY A 393 2.10 -34.08 -38.12
C GLY A 393 0.99 -34.75 -38.90
N ILE A 394 0.77 -36.04 -38.66
CA ILE A 394 -0.38 -36.80 -39.17
C ILE A 394 -1.60 -36.54 -38.28
N GLY A 395 -2.78 -36.36 -38.87
CA GLY A 395 -4.03 -36.22 -38.12
C GLY A 395 -4.48 -37.49 -37.41
N GLY A 396 -5.09 -37.34 -36.24
CA GLY A 396 -5.56 -38.42 -35.38
C GLY A 396 -6.74 -39.22 -35.93
N TYR A 397 -7.24 -40.14 -35.11
CA TYR A 397 -8.32 -41.09 -35.43
C TYR A 397 -9.52 -40.90 -34.50
N ALA A 398 -10.73 -41.04 -35.05
CA ALA A 398 -11.95 -41.00 -34.25
C ALA A 398 -12.14 -42.24 -33.37
N GLY A 399 -12.85 -42.04 -32.25
CA GLY A 399 -13.20 -43.12 -31.33
C GLY A 399 -14.18 -44.13 -31.92
N GLY A 400 -14.40 -45.24 -31.21
CA GLY A 400 -15.37 -46.25 -31.59
C GLY A 400 -16.81 -45.82 -31.26
N ARG A 401 -17.79 -46.53 -31.81
CA ARG A 401 -19.20 -46.37 -31.45
C ARG A 401 -19.88 -47.71 -31.27
N ASN A 402 -20.68 -47.80 -30.21
CA ASN A 402 -21.58 -48.91 -29.97
C ASN A 402 -22.98 -48.39 -29.66
N ASP A 403 -23.96 -49.09 -30.19
CA ASP A 403 -25.36 -48.79 -30.00
C ASP A 403 -25.98 -50.01 -29.32
N PHE A 404 -26.52 -49.81 -28.12
CA PHE A 404 -27.13 -50.85 -27.31
C PHE A 404 -28.60 -50.58 -27.13
N GLU A 405 -29.35 -51.65 -26.95
CA GLU A 405 -30.76 -51.60 -26.66
C GLU A 405 -31.07 -52.48 -25.47
N PHE A 406 -31.79 -51.91 -24.51
CA PHE A 406 -32.19 -52.56 -23.28
C PHE A 406 -33.69 -52.41 -23.06
N PHE A 407 -34.33 -53.47 -22.56
CA PHE A 407 -35.62 -53.31 -21.91
C PHE A 407 -35.43 -52.71 -20.53
N ASP A 408 -36.51 -52.13 -19.99
CA ASP A 408 -36.48 -51.55 -18.65
C ASP A 408 -35.98 -52.56 -17.61
N SER A 409 -36.39 -53.83 -17.69
CA SER A 409 -35.95 -54.89 -16.76
C SER A 409 -34.43 -55.17 -16.76
N ASP A 410 -33.72 -54.79 -17.82
CA ASP A 410 -32.31 -55.15 -18.01
C ASP A 410 -31.35 -54.20 -17.29
N LEU A 411 -31.85 -53.01 -16.92
CA LEU A 411 -31.04 -51.94 -16.32
C LEU A 411 -31.47 -51.69 -14.85
N PRO A 412 -30.52 -51.32 -13.97
CA PRO A 412 -30.83 -50.89 -12.61
C PRO A 412 -31.43 -49.48 -12.62
N ALA A 413 -31.87 -49.01 -11.45
CA ALA A 413 -32.41 -47.65 -11.30
C ALA A 413 -31.38 -46.56 -11.65
N THR A 414 -30.09 -46.84 -11.47
CA THR A 414 -28.99 -45.90 -11.78
C THR A 414 -27.81 -46.61 -12.42
N VAL A 415 -27.20 -45.99 -13.43
CA VAL A 415 -25.99 -46.49 -14.12
C VAL A 415 -24.93 -45.41 -14.18
N ASN A 416 -23.69 -45.73 -13.80
CA ASN A 416 -22.57 -44.79 -13.94
C ASN A 416 -22.21 -44.62 -15.41
N CYS A 417 -22.03 -43.38 -15.83
CA CYS A 417 -21.58 -42.98 -17.15
C CYS A 417 -20.15 -42.45 -17.00
N VAL A 418 -19.15 -43.15 -17.55
CA VAL A 418 -17.74 -42.74 -17.54
C VAL A 418 -17.35 -42.31 -18.94
N ILE A 419 -16.88 -41.09 -19.10
CA ILE A 419 -16.53 -40.49 -20.38
C ILE A 419 -15.01 -40.55 -20.59
N GLY A 420 -14.62 -41.19 -21.69
CA GLY A 420 -13.22 -41.26 -22.08
C GLY A 420 -12.70 -39.88 -22.45
N LEU A 421 -11.53 -39.52 -21.93
CA LEU A 421 -10.85 -38.28 -22.29
C LEU A 421 -10.20 -38.38 -23.68
N GLY A 422 -10.26 -37.30 -24.44
CA GLY A 422 -9.59 -37.15 -25.72
C GLY A 422 -8.08 -37.23 -25.57
N GLY A 423 -7.43 -37.89 -26.52
CA GLY A 423 -5.98 -38.00 -26.56
C GLY A 423 -5.33 -36.63 -26.79
N LEU A 424 -4.33 -36.29 -25.99
CA LEU A 424 -3.56 -35.06 -26.17
C LEU A 424 -2.78 -35.07 -27.50
N GLY A 425 -2.72 -33.91 -28.16
CA GLY A 425 -1.87 -33.73 -29.33
C GLY A 425 -0.38 -33.82 -28.98
N ALA A 426 0.43 -34.31 -29.92
CA ALA A 426 1.86 -34.44 -29.71
C ALA A 426 2.54 -33.08 -29.55
N THR A 427 3.41 -32.97 -28.53
CA THR A 427 4.24 -31.77 -28.25
C THR A 427 5.72 -31.97 -28.56
N ALA A 428 6.13 -33.22 -28.86
CA ALA A 428 7.48 -33.59 -29.21
C ALA A 428 7.55 -34.08 -30.67
N ASP A 429 8.70 -33.85 -31.32
CA ASP A 429 8.92 -34.29 -32.69
C ASP A 429 9.02 -35.81 -32.82
N GLY A 430 8.46 -36.36 -33.89
CA GLY A 430 8.44 -37.79 -34.19
C GLY A 430 7.35 -38.56 -33.46
N GLN A 431 6.51 -37.89 -32.67
CA GLN A 431 5.49 -38.54 -31.85
C GLN A 431 4.10 -38.42 -32.48
N PRO A 432 3.30 -39.51 -32.47
CA PRO A 432 1.88 -39.39 -32.72
C PRO A 432 1.19 -38.76 -31.49
N GLY A 433 -0.06 -38.32 -31.66
CA GLY A 433 -0.87 -37.90 -30.51
C GLY A 433 -1.20 -39.08 -29.59
N ALA A 434 -1.55 -38.79 -28.35
CA ALA A 434 -1.94 -39.82 -27.38
C ALA A 434 -3.24 -40.53 -27.80
N ALA A 435 -3.45 -41.74 -27.28
CA ALA A 435 -4.70 -42.47 -27.42
C ALA A 435 -5.84 -41.75 -26.69
N GLY A 436 -7.07 -41.89 -27.21
CA GLY A 436 -8.28 -41.53 -26.47
C GLY A 436 -8.66 -42.58 -25.44
N GLY A 437 -9.35 -42.17 -24.38
CA GLY A 437 -9.91 -43.04 -23.36
C GLY A 437 -11.16 -43.80 -23.83
N GLN A 438 -11.42 -44.94 -23.18
CA GLN A 438 -12.66 -45.69 -23.30
C GLN A 438 -13.83 -44.94 -22.63
N THR A 439 -15.02 -45.05 -23.20
CA THR A 439 -16.27 -44.52 -22.63
C THR A 439 -17.16 -45.69 -22.24
N ASP A 440 -17.71 -45.67 -21.03
CA ASP A 440 -18.41 -46.79 -20.40
C ASP A 440 -19.78 -46.37 -19.85
N PHE A 441 -20.82 -47.09 -20.27
CA PHE A 441 -22.14 -47.06 -19.65
C PHE A 441 -22.25 -48.21 -18.65
N GLY A 442 -21.70 -47.99 -17.45
CA GLY A 442 -21.55 -49.00 -16.41
C GLY A 442 -20.87 -50.25 -16.94
N SER A 443 -21.36 -51.42 -16.51
CA SER A 443 -20.94 -52.72 -17.05
C SER A 443 -21.75 -53.15 -18.28
N TYR A 444 -22.65 -52.31 -18.80
CA TYR A 444 -23.66 -52.69 -19.78
C TYR A 444 -23.21 -52.44 -21.23
N GLY A 445 -22.27 -51.52 -21.43
CA GLY A 445 -21.73 -51.25 -22.75
C GLY A 445 -20.60 -50.25 -22.72
N SER A 446 -19.67 -50.38 -23.65
CA SER A 446 -18.54 -49.48 -23.77
C SER A 446 -18.19 -49.21 -25.22
N ALA A 447 -17.49 -48.11 -25.50
CA ALA A 447 -16.88 -47.87 -26.79
C ALA A 447 -15.42 -47.46 -26.60
N GLY A 448 -14.54 -48.11 -27.36
CA GLY A 448 -13.11 -47.92 -27.25
C GLY A 448 -12.66 -46.56 -27.74
N GLY A 449 -11.74 -45.93 -27.00
CA GLY A 449 -11.03 -44.77 -27.49
C GLY A 449 -10.13 -45.12 -28.69
N ALA A 450 -9.83 -44.13 -29.51
CA ALA A 450 -8.94 -44.32 -30.65
C ALA A 450 -7.49 -44.45 -30.23
N LEU A 451 -6.76 -45.31 -30.93
CA LEU A 451 -5.31 -45.43 -30.76
C LEU A 451 -4.59 -44.39 -31.62
N PRO A 452 -3.31 -44.08 -31.34
CA PRO A 452 -2.52 -43.16 -32.15
C PRO A 452 -2.40 -43.58 -33.63
N THR A 453 -2.67 -44.85 -33.93
CA THR A 453 -2.52 -45.48 -35.25
C THR A 453 -3.80 -46.15 -35.77
N ALA A 454 -4.91 -46.11 -35.02
CA ALA A 454 -6.14 -46.80 -35.41
C ALA A 454 -7.39 -46.15 -34.82
N TYR A 455 -8.51 -46.28 -35.54
CA TYR A 455 -9.83 -45.92 -35.02
C TYR A 455 -10.16 -46.72 -33.76
N GLY A 456 -10.96 -46.11 -32.88
CA GLY A 456 -11.45 -46.80 -31.69
C GLY A 456 -12.32 -48.01 -32.02
N PHE A 457 -12.39 -48.96 -31.10
CA PHE A 457 -13.14 -50.19 -31.30
C PHE A 457 -14.63 -50.02 -30.94
N GLY A 458 -15.48 -50.67 -31.72
CA GLY A 458 -16.94 -50.64 -31.63
C GLY A 458 -17.56 -51.37 -32.81
N GLN A 459 -18.86 -51.63 -32.74
CA GLN A 459 -19.72 -52.22 -33.77
C GLN A 459 -19.76 -51.31 -34.99
N THR A 460 -19.77 -49.99 -34.75
CA THR A 460 -19.74 -48.98 -35.81
C THR A 460 -18.45 -48.17 -35.70
N ARG A 461 -17.81 -47.91 -36.84
CA ARG A 461 -16.64 -47.03 -36.93
C ARG A 461 -16.91 -45.97 -37.98
N LYS A 462 -16.73 -44.70 -37.60
CA LYS A 462 -16.74 -43.61 -38.56
C LYS A 462 -15.31 -43.26 -38.91
N ALA A 463 -14.98 -43.31 -40.20
CA ALA A 463 -13.64 -43.04 -40.70
C ALA A 463 -13.29 -41.54 -40.70
N LEU A 464 -13.51 -40.85 -39.57
CA LEU A 464 -13.16 -39.45 -39.39
C LEU A 464 -11.70 -39.33 -39.00
N ARG A 465 -10.97 -38.45 -39.69
CA ARG A 465 -9.56 -38.16 -39.44
C ARG A 465 -9.34 -36.70 -39.13
N GLY A 466 -8.31 -36.42 -38.34
CA GLY A 466 -7.74 -35.08 -38.29
C GLY A 466 -7.07 -34.75 -39.62
N GLY A 467 -7.00 -33.47 -39.96
CA GLY A 467 -6.25 -33.01 -41.13
C GLY A 467 -4.75 -33.16 -40.91
N ASP A 468 -4.02 -33.61 -41.92
CA ASP A 468 -2.55 -33.63 -41.88
C ASP A 468 -1.98 -32.21 -41.99
N GLY A 469 -0.89 -31.94 -41.28
CA GLY A 469 -0.18 -30.67 -41.39
C GLY A 469 0.44 -30.45 -42.77
N GLY A 470 0.61 -29.17 -43.14
CA GLY A 470 1.25 -28.79 -44.39
C GLY A 470 2.77 -29.03 -44.37
N TYR A 471 3.34 -29.33 -45.54
CA TYR A 471 4.76 -29.65 -45.70
C TYR A 471 5.25 -29.36 -47.12
N THR A 472 6.54 -29.57 -47.38
CA THR A 472 7.10 -29.53 -48.74
C THR A 472 7.67 -30.88 -49.09
N PHE A 473 7.29 -31.41 -50.24
CA PHE A 473 7.82 -32.67 -50.76
C PHE A 473 8.26 -32.48 -52.20
N SER A 474 9.51 -32.85 -52.50
CA SER A 474 10.10 -32.69 -53.84
C SER A 474 9.94 -31.27 -54.40
N ASN A 475 10.17 -30.25 -53.56
CA ASN A 475 10.00 -28.83 -53.86
C ASN A 475 8.57 -28.35 -54.18
N ALA A 476 7.55 -29.21 -53.99
CA ALA A 476 6.15 -28.81 -54.07
C ALA A 476 5.59 -28.54 -52.67
N GLU A 477 4.95 -27.38 -52.49
CA GLU A 477 4.23 -27.06 -51.26
C GLU A 477 2.93 -27.87 -51.20
N ILE A 478 2.79 -28.70 -50.17
CA ILE A 478 1.59 -29.46 -49.86
C ILE A 478 0.84 -28.71 -48.77
N ALA A 479 -0.34 -28.21 -49.13
CA ALA A 479 -1.21 -27.50 -48.20
C ALA A 479 -1.67 -28.40 -47.05
N ALA A 480 -1.87 -27.80 -45.87
CA ALA A 480 -2.48 -28.50 -44.75
C ALA A 480 -3.90 -28.95 -45.12
N LYS A 481 -4.28 -30.14 -44.68
CA LYS A 481 -5.60 -30.71 -45.00
C LYS A 481 -6.64 -30.27 -43.97
N ALA A 482 -7.87 -30.11 -44.42
CA ALA A 482 -9.00 -30.03 -43.50
C ALA A 482 -9.21 -31.37 -42.79
N GLY A 483 -9.78 -31.32 -41.58
CA GLY A 483 -10.27 -32.52 -40.90
C GLY A 483 -11.48 -33.11 -41.63
N SER A 484 -11.75 -34.40 -41.42
CA SER A 484 -12.94 -35.05 -41.96
C SER A 484 -14.20 -34.49 -41.32
N GLY A 485 -15.17 -34.09 -42.14
CA GLY A 485 -16.55 -33.79 -41.74
C GLY A 485 -17.51 -34.95 -42.01
N HIS A 486 -18.79 -34.70 -41.84
CA HIS A 486 -19.90 -35.58 -42.25
C HIS A 486 -21.16 -34.76 -42.49
N GLY A 487 -22.29 -35.40 -42.84
CA GLY A 487 -23.53 -34.71 -43.24
C GLY A 487 -24.18 -33.77 -42.21
N PHE A 488 -23.63 -33.66 -40.99
CA PHE A 488 -24.18 -32.83 -39.91
C PHE A 488 -23.21 -31.74 -39.43
N ALA A 489 -21.96 -31.76 -39.91
CA ALA A 489 -20.93 -30.79 -39.55
C ALA A 489 -19.72 -30.90 -40.50
N ASN A 490 -19.14 -29.76 -40.86
CA ASN A 490 -17.89 -29.71 -41.61
C ASN A 490 -16.70 -29.89 -40.66
N GLY A 491 -15.64 -30.53 -41.15
CA GLY A 491 -14.36 -30.61 -40.42
C GLY A 491 -13.69 -29.25 -40.25
N GLY A 492 -12.72 -29.19 -39.35
CA GLY A 492 -11.90 -28.00 -39.14
C GLY A 492 -11.08 -27.68 -40.37
N ALA A 493 -11.01 -26.39 -40.73
CA ALA A 493 -10.27 -25.94 -41.90
C ALA A 493 -8.76 -26.19 -41.73
N GLY A 494 -8.08 -26.59 -42.80
CA GLY A 494 -6.62 -26.64 -42.81
C GLY A 494 -6.02 -25.23 -42.69
N GLY A 495 -4.88 -25.11 -42.02
CA GLY A 495 -4.13 -23.86 -41.96
C GLY A 495 -3.78 -23.37 -43.37
N THR A 496 -3.96 -22.08 -43.62
CA THR A 496 -3.78 -21.49 -44.95
C THR A 496 -2.37 -20.92 -45.16
N GLY A 497 -1.92 -20.92 -46.42
CA GLY A 497 -0.65 -20.36 -46.84
C GLY A 497 0.58 -21.04 -46.21
N THR A 498 1.68 -20.31 -46.15
CA THR A 498 2.98 -20.78 -45.63
C THR A 498 3.44 -19.99 -44.41
N GLY A 499 2.51 -19.33 -43.73
CA GLY A 499 2.79 -18.45 -42.60
C GLY A 499 2.93 -19.14 -41.25
N GLY A 500 2.78 -20.48 -41.18
CA GLY A 500 2.64 -21.22 -39.92
C GLY A 500 1.28 -21.02 -39.24
N MET A 501 0.21 -20.79 -40.01
CA MET A 501 -1.14 -20.63 -39.47
C MET A 501 -1.67 -21.93 -38.87
N ALA A 502 -2.36 -21.84 -37.73
CA ALA A 502 -2.98 -22.99 -37.10
C ALA A 502 -4.15 -23.55 -37.95
N GLY A 503 -4.41 -24.85 -37.82
CA GLY A 503 -5.63 -25.47 -38.32
C GLY A 503 -6.82 -25.09 -37.44
N GLY A 504 -8.00 -24.99 -38.05
CA GLY A 504 -9.25 -24.75 -37.34
C GLY A 504 -9.70 -25.98 -36.55
N ASP A 505 -10.37 -25.74 -35.42
CA ASP A 505 -10.98 -26.80 -34.63
C ASP A 505 -12.12 -27.48 -35.40
N GLY A 506 -12.40 -28.73 -35.04
CA GLY A 506 -13.58 -29.44 -35.51
C GLY A 506 -14.87 -28.81 -34.99
N ASN A 507 -15.99 -29.15 -35.61
CA ASN A 507 -17.32 -28.69 -35.23
C ASN A 507 -18.13 -29.83 -34.60
N ARG A 508 -18.93 -29.48 -33.59
CA ARG A 508 -19.94 -30.40 -33.06
C ARG A 508 -21.05 -30.63 -34.09
N PRO A 509 -21.69 -31.82 -34.09
CA PRO A 509 -22.89 -32.04 -34.91
C PRO A 509 -23.99 -31.04 -34.51
N SER A 510 -24.79 -30.61 -35.49
CA SER A 510 -25.97 -29.76 -35.26
C SER A 510 -27.26 -30.56 -35.52
N PRO A 511 -28.21 -30.58 -34.57
CA PRO A 511 -28.15 -30.00 -33.23
C PRO A 511 -27.13 -30.73 -32.33
N ASN A 512 -26.63 -30.05 -31.29
CA ASN A 512 -25.60 -30.57 -30.37
C ASN A 512 -26.03 -31.78 -29.53
N THR A 513 -27.32 -32.15 -29.56
CA THR A 513 -27.90 -33.34 -28.90
C THR A 513 -28.10 -34.53 -29.83
N LEU A 514 -27.63 -34.41 -31.08
CA LEU A 514 -27.55 -35.52 -32.00
C LEU A 514 -26.50 -36.53 -31.50
N ALA A 515 -26.89 -37.79 -31.38
CA ALA A 515 -26.02 -38.90 -30.97
C ALA A 515 -25.06 -39.28 -32.11
N GLU A 516 -24.11 -38.40 -32.39
CA GLU A 516 -23.21 -38.45 -33.52
C GLU A 516 -21.83 -37.91 -33.15
N TYR A 517 -20.80 -38.33 -33.88
CA TYR A 517 -19.44 -37.84 -33.70
C TYR A 517 -19.32 -36.34 -33.95
N GLY A 518 -18.38 -35.69 -33.26
CA GLY A 518 -17.78 -34.43 -33.67
C GLY A 518 -16.80 -34.66 -34.82
N THR A 519 -16.52 -33.60 -35.58
CA THR A 519 -15.64 -33.69 -36.74
C THR A 519 -14.16 -33.58 -36.37
N GLY A 520 -13.28 -33.93 -37.30
CA GLY A 520 -11.83 -33.77 -37.11
C GLY A 520 -11.39 -32.31 -37.16
N GLY A 521 -10.34 -31.98 -36.40
CA GLY A 521 -9.64 -30.70 -36.49
C GLY A 521 -8.73 -30.64 -37.72
N GLY A 522 -8.53 -29.44 -38.27
CA GLY A 522 -7.68 -29.23 -39.45
C GLY A 522 -6.20 -29.30 -39.13
N GLY A 523 -5.38 -29.65 -40.12
CA GLY A 523 -3.92 -29.63 -39.99
C GLY A 523 -3.36 -28.21 -39.95
N GLY A 524 -2.23 -28.01 -39.28
CA GLY A 524 -1.54 -26.73 -39.26
C GLY A 524 -0.73 -26.46 -40.54
N ALA A 525 -0.66 -25.21 -40.98
CA ALA A 525 0.13 -24.82 -42.15
C ALA A 525 1.63 -24.92 -41.90
N ARG A 526 2.40 -25.17 -42.95
CA ARG A 526 3.86 -25.05 -42.90
C ARG A 526 4.27 -23.60 -42.64
N LYS A 527 5.43 -23.41 -42.00
CA LYS A 527 6.12 -22.12 -41.94
C LYS A 527 7.24 -22.05 -42.99
N SER A 528 7.09 -21.17 -43.98
CA SER A 528 8.16 -20.77 -44.89
C SER A 528 9.14 -19.84 -44.17
N GLY A 529 10.44 -20.07 -44.37
CA GLY A 529 11.53 -19.39 -43.68
C GLY A 529 11.74 -19.85 -42.24
N THR A 530 12.05 -18.90 -41.36
CA THR A 530 12.32 -19.12 -39.94
C THR A 530 11.03 -19.07 -39.11
N GLY A 531 10.88 -19.98 -38.17
CA GLY A 531 9.76 -20.05 -37.23
C GLY A 531 9.11 -21.43 -37.20
N ASN A 532 8.12 -21.57 -36.32
CA ASN A 532 7.45 -22.85 -36.11
C ASN A 532 6.27 -23.03 -37.07
N GLY A 533 6.04 -24.28 -37.47
CA GLY A 533 4.81 -24.65 -38.19
C GLY A 533 3.57 -24.43 -37.35
N GLY A 534 2.42 -24.30 -38.02
CA GLY A 534 1.14 -24.08 -37.36
C GLY A 534 0.70 -25.29 -36.54
N ARG A 535 0.05 -25.04 -35.41
CA ARG A 535 -0.57 -26.11 -34.60
C ARG A 535 -1.76 -26.73 -35.36
N GLY A 536 -1.98 -28.03 -35.19
CA GLY A 536 -3.22 -28.68 -35.63
C GLY A 536 -4.42 -28.28 -34.76
N GLY A 537 -5.60 -28.15 -35.36
CA GLY A 537 -6.84 -27.87 -34.66
C GLY A 537 -7.31 -29.06 -33.82
N ASN A 538 -8.01 -28.79 -32.73
CA ASN A 538 -8.58 -29.84 -31.88
C ASN A 538 -9.78 -30.50 -32.59
N GLY A 539 -9.99 -31.78 -32.33
CA GLY A 539 -11.20 -32.46 -32.76
C GLY A 539 -12.40 -32.06 -31.91
N ALA A 540 -13.58 -32.05 -32.50
CA ALA A 540 -14.79 -31.72 -31.78
C ALA A 540 -15.29 -32.88 -30.93
N VAL A 541 -15.87 -32.53 -29.78
CA VAL A 541 -16.61 -33.48 -28.95
C VAL A 541 -17.97 -33.79 -29.61
N PRO A 542 -18.42 -35.05 -29.66
CA PRO A 542 -17.76 -36.24 -29.11
C PRO A 542 -16.90 -37.01 -30.12
N GLY A 543 -15.74 -37.51 -29.71
CA GLY A 543 -14.96 -38.49 -30.47
C GLY A 543 -14.39 -37.98 -31.81
N GLY A 544 -14.28 -36.66 -32.00
CA GLY A 544 -13.63 -36.05 -33.16
C GLY A 544 -12.10 -36.03 -33.04
N PRO A 545 -11.34 -36.40 -34.07
CA PRO A 545 -9.87 -36.49 -34.00
C PRO A 545 -9.14 -35.15 -34.09
N GLY A 546 -7.99 -35.05 -33.41
CA GLY A 546 -7.12 -33.88 -33.49
C GLY A 546 -6.33 -33.79 -34.80
N GLY A 547 -6.13 -32.58 -35.33
CA GLY A 547 -5.34 -32.30 -36.53
C GLY A 547 -3.83 -32.38 -36.27
N GLY A 548 -3.04 -32.69 -37.30
CA GLY A 548 -1.58 -32.75 -37.21
C GLY A 548 -0.92 -31.37 -37.35
N GLY A 549 0.23 -31.19 -36.71
CA GLY A 549 0.99 -29.94 -36.80
C GLY A 549 1.69 -29.74 -38.16
N GLY A 550 1.83 -28.50 -38.60
CA GLY A 550 2.54 -28.14 -39.83
C GLY A 550 4.06 -28.22 -39.68
N ALA A 551 4.76 -28.43 -40.80
CA ALA A 551 6.22 -28.45 -40.84
C ALA A 551 6.83 -27.03 -40.80
N PHE A 552 8.16 -26.95 -40.78
CA PHE A 552 8.94 -25.72 -40.95
C PHE A 552 9.97 -25.86 -42.08
N ALA A 553 10.49 -24.75 -42.59
CA ALA A 553 11.35 -24.74 -43.77
C ALA A 553 12.86 -24.77 -43.46
N THR A 554 13.35 -23.84 -42.62
CA THR A 554 14.79 -23.62 -42.46
C THR A 554 15.25 -23.75 -41.01
N PHE A 555 14.59 -23.03 -40.09
CA PHE A 555 14.94 -23.05 -38.67
C PHE A 555 13.67 -22.87 -37.84
N GLY A 556 13.40 -23.82 -36.94
CA GLY A 556 12.20 -23.84 -36.13
C GLY A 556 11.80 -25.25 -35.72
N PHE A 557 10.55 -25.39 -35.30
CA PHE A 557 9.94 -26.64 -34.88
C PHE A 557 8.63 -26.89 -35.64
N ALA A 558 8.26 -28.15 -35.82
CA ALA A 558 6.92 -28.45 -36.31
C ALA A 558 5.88 -28.00 -35.29
N GLY A 559 4.69 -27.65 -35.79
CA GLY A 559 3.58 -27.32 -34.91
C GLY A 559 3.17 -28.53 -34.06
N ASN A 560 2.57 -28.26 -32.91
CA ASN A 560 1.99 -29.32 -32.09
C ASN A 560 0.74 -29.91 -32.76
N GLY A 561 0.41 -31.15 -32.42
CA GLY A 561 -0.88 -31.72 -32.75
C GLY A 561 -2.03 -31.05 -32.00
N GLY A 562 -3.23 -31.14 -32.57
CA GLY A 562 -4.47 -30.85 -31.87
C GLY A 562 -4.90 -32.00 -30.97
N ASN A 563 -5.68 -31.71 -29.93
CA ASN A 563 -6.23 -32.74 -29.06
C ASN A 563 -7.40 -33.46 -29.75
N GLY A 564 -7.60 -34.73 -29.42
CA GLY A 564 -8.84 -35.43 -29.74
C GLY A 564 -9.98 -34.94 -28.85
N GLY A 565 -11.22 -35.09 -29.33
CA GLY A 565 -12.42 -34.85 -28.54
C GLY A 565 -12.74 -36.02 -27.62
N ASP A 566 -13.20 -35.71 -26.42
CA ASP A 566 -13.72 -36.65 -25.43
C ASP A 566 -14.88 -37.49 -26.00
N GLY A 567 -15.17 -38.62 -25.36
CA GLY A 567 -16.31 -39.46 -25.69
C GLY A 567 -17.66 -38.84 -25.31
N ALA A 568 -18.73 -39.60 -25.50
CA ALA A 568 -20.05 -39.25 -24.98
C ALA A 568 -20.96 -40.48 -24.87
N ILE A 569 -21.99 -40.35 -24.04
CA ILE A 569 -23.08 -41.32 -23.92
C ILE A 569 -24.40 -40.61 -24.17
N PHE A 570 -25.22 -41.15 -25.06
CA PHE A 570 -26.57 -40.67 -25.32
C PHE A 570 -27.57 -41.78 -25.01
N ILE A 571 -28.51 -41.53 -24.11
CA ILE A 571 -29.51 -42.51 -23.70
C ILE A 571 -30.88 -41.97 -24.08
N THR A 572 -31.56 -42.62 -25.01
CA THR A 572 -32.95 -42.30 -25.38
C THR A 572 -33.88 -43.35 -24.81
N SER A 573 -34.76 -42.93 -23.89
CA SER A 573 -35.76 -43.78 -23.24
C SER A 573 -37.11 -43.59 -23.91
N TYR A 574 -37.78 -44.66 -24.29
CA TYR A 574 -39.09 -44.67 -24.97
C TYR A 574 -40.17 -45.25 -24.07
N LYS A 575 -41.38 -44.66 -24.12
CA LYS A 575 -42.53 -45.17 -23.38
C LYS A 575 -43.03 -46.48 -23.95
#